data_AF-A0A965KQU1-F1
#
_entry.id   AF-A0A965KQU1-F1
#
_cell.length_a   1.000
_cell.length_b   1.000
_cell.length_c   1.000
_cell.angle_alpha   90.00
_cell.angle_beta   90.00
_cell.angle_gamma   90.00
#
_symmetry.space_group_name_H-M   'P 1'
#
loop_
_entity.id
_entity.type
_entity.pdbx_description
1 polymer ?
#
loop_
_entity_poly.entity_id
_entity_poly.type
_entity_poly.pdbx_seq_one_letter_code
_entity_poly.pdbx_strand_id
1 'polypeptide(L)' 'MKALQNYVKQANDWNAIFNRGQYDLANEGDRQRLARRIDNELSPENLTMDGELSRAEVNRRYNNLIRVAEHSILGGVI' A
#
# COMPACT_ATOMS: atom_id res chain seq x y z
N MET A 1 3.26 6.83 -10.86
CA MET A 1 1.81 6.86 -10.52
C MET A 1 1.06 5.55 -10.78
N LYS A 2 1.36 4.74 -11.81
CA LYS A 2 0.60 3.49 -12.09
C LYS A 2 0.59 2.49 -10.94
N ALA A 3 1.71 2.32 -10.21
CA ALA A 3 1.78 1.40 -9.08
C ALA A 3 0.85 1.83 -7.93
N LEU A 4 0.86 3.12 -7.58
CA LEU A 4 -0.03 3.70 -6.57
C LEU A 4 -1.51 3.58 -6.97
N GLN A 5 -1.85 3.88 -8.22
CA GLN A 5 -3.23 3.73 -8.72
C GLN A 5 -3.71 2.28 -8.66
N ASN A 6 -2.86 1.33 -9.06
CA ASN A 6 -3.18 -0.09 -8.98
C ASN A 6 -3.35 -0.57 -7.53
N TYR A 7 -2.50 -0.08 -6.62
CA TYR A 7 -2.60 -0.38 -5.18
C TYR A 7 -3.90 0.16 -4.59
N VAL A 8 -4.26 1.42 -4.88
CA VAL A 8 -5.52 2.02 -4.44
C VAL A 8 -6.70 1.25 -5.01
N LYS A 9 -6.67 0.86 -6.28
CA LYS A 9 -7.72 0.04 -6.88
C LYS A 9 -7.89 -1.29 -6.14
N GLN A 10 -6.80 -2.01 -5.86
CA GLN A 10 -6.87 -3.28 -5.12
C GLN A 10 -7.41 -3.08 -3.70
N ALA A 11 -6.97 -2.04 -2.99
CA ALA A 11 -7.47 -1.71 -1.66
C ALA A 11 -8.98 -1.41 -1.68
N ASN A 12 -9.43 -0.69 -2.70
CA ASN A 12 -10.83 -0.33 -2.93
C ASN A 12 -11.70 -1.54 -3.31
N ASP A 13 -11.20 -2.42 -4.19
CA ASP A 13 -11.86 -3.69 -4.53
C ASP A 13 -12.08 -4.54 -3.26
N TRP A 14 -11.06 -4.65 -2.39
CA TRP A 14 -11.18 -5.33 -1.10
C TRP A 14 -12.16 -4.65 -0.15
N ASN A 15 -12.12 -3.31 -0.07
CA ASN A 15 -13.06 -2.56 0.75
C ASN A 15 -14.50 -2.76 0.26
N ALA A 16 -14.74 -2.87 -1.05
CA ALA A 16 -16.07 -3.12 -1.60
C ALA A 16 -16.62 -4.48 -1.17
N ILE A 17 -15.78 -5.53 -1.16
CA ILE A 17 -16.16 -6.87 -0.69
C ILE A 17 -16.61 -6.82 0.78
N PHE A 18 -15.98 -5.99 1.61
CA PHE A 18 -16.28 -5.86 3.03
C PHE A 18 -17.16 -4.65 3.37
N ASN A 19 -17.77 -4.00 2.37
CA ASN A 19 -18.59 -2.80 2.51
C ASN A 19 -17.95 -1.67 3.35
N ARG A 20 -16.64 -1.45 3.15
CA ARG A 20 -15.83 -0.39 3.78
C ARG A 20 -15.70 0.84 2.88
N GLY A 21 -15.37 1.98 3.49
CA GLY A 21 -15.10 3.23 2.78
C GLY A 21 -13.98 3.10 1.74
N GLN A 22 -14.13 3.79 0.62
CA GLN A 22 -13.17 3.79 -0.49
C GLN A 22 -12.15 4.91 -0.31
N TYR A 23 -10.90 4.68 -0.73
CA TYR A 23 -9.88 5.71 -0.75
C TYR A 23 -9.95 6.55 -2.02
N ASP A 24 -9.84 7.87 -1.87
CA ASP A 24 -9.70 8.82 -2.97
C ASP A 24 -8.33 9.52 -2.92
N LEU A 25 -7.56 9.45 -4.01
CA LEU A 25 -6.28 10.14 -4.12
C LEU A 25 -6.43 11.67 -4.18
N ALA A 26 -7.60 12.22 -4.52
CA ALA A 26 -7.83 13.66 -4.43
C ALA A 26 -7.97 14.13 -2.97
N ASN A 27 -8.40 13.24 -2.07
CA ASN A 27 -8.60 13.55 -0.66
C ASN A 27 -7.28 13.42 0.13
N GLU A 28 -6.83 14.51 0.75
CA GLU A 28 -5.59 14.52 1.52
C GLU A 28 -5.58 13.54 2.69
N GLY A 29 -6.69 13.45 3.42
CA GLY A 29 -6.83 12.51 4.54
C GLY A 29 -6.71 11.05 4.10
N ASP A 30 -7.29 10.70 2.95
CA ASP A 30 -7.13 9.36 2.37
C ASP A 30 -5.71 9.07 1.94
N ARG A 31 -5.02 10.06 1.36
CA ARG A 31 -3.61 9.91 1.01
C ARG A 31 -2.74 9.67 2.25
N GLN A 32 -2.97 10.39 3.34
CA GLN A 32 -2.26 10.17 4.61
C GLN A 32 -2.59 8.79 5.20
N ARG A 33 -3.85 8.34 5.13
CA ARG A 33 -4.25 6.99 5.55
C ARG A 33 -3.56 5.91 4.73
N LEU A 34 -3.47 6.08 3.41
CA LEU A 34 -2.77 5.17 2.51
C LEU A 34 -1.26 5.13 2.82
N ALA A 35 -0.63 6.27 3.05
CA ALA A 35 0.79 6.34 3.41
C ALA A 35 1.08 5.55 4.70
N ARG A 36 0.28 5.75 5.75
CA ARG A 36 0.39 4.99 7.01
C ARG A 36 0.16 3.50 6.82
N ARG A 37 -0.78 3.12 5.94
CA ARG A 37 -1.03 1.72 5.61
C ARG A 37 0.19 1.07 4.93
N ILE A 38 0.77 1.75 3.95
CA ILE A 38 1.97 1.27 3.23
C ILE A 38 3.14 1.11 4.21
N ASP A 39 3.33 2.07 5.11
CA ASP A 39 4.36 2.02 6.15
C ASP A 39 4.16 0.82 7.09
N ASN A 40 2.92 0.58 7.53
CA ASN A 40 2.58 -0.61 8.31
C ASN A 40 2.83 -1.91 7.55
N GLU A 41 2.49 -1.99 6.25
CA GLU A 41 2.73 -3.17 5.41
C GLU A 41 4.22 -3.42 5.12
N LEU A 42 5.06 -2.38 5.20
CA LEU A 42 6.52 -2.45 5.09
C LEU A 42 7.21 -2.84 6.41
N SER A 43 6.51 -2.79 7.55
CA SER A 43 7.02 -3.27 8.83
C SER A 43 7.50 -4.72 8.71
N PRO A 44 8.66 -5.10 9.29
CA PRO A 44 9.22 -6.44 9.17
C PRO A 44 8.22 -7.56 9.52
N GLU A 45 7.37 -7.34 10.52
CA GLU A 45 6.34 -8.29 10.98
C GLU A 45 5.28 -8.55 9.89
N ASN A 46 4.75 -7.49 9.26
CA ASN A 46 3.71 -7.59 8.24
C ASN A 46 4.29 -8.00 6.88
N LEU A 47 5.49 -7.53 6.56
CA LEU A 47 6.17 -7.82 5.31
C LEU A 47 6.54 -9.30 5.21
N THR A 48 6.97 -9.90 6.33
CA THR A 48 7.33 -11.31 6.41
C THR A 48 6.19 -12.22 6.86
N MET A 49 5.08 -11.64 7.31
CA MET A 49 4.00 -12.32 8.04
C MET A 49 4.56 -13.16 9.18
N ASP A 50 5.13 -12.52 10.20
CA ASP A 50 5.76 -13.17 11.35
C ASP A 50 6.83 -14.23 10.97
N GLY A 51 7.48 -14.05 9.83
CA GLY A 51 8.48 -14.97 9.29
C GLY A 51 7.94 -16.18 8.54
N GLU A 52 6.62 -16.29 8.33
CA GLU A 52 5.99 -17.42 7.64
C GLU A 52 6.23 -17.41 6.12
N LEU A 53 6.54 -16.25 5.54
CA LEU A 53 6.76 -16.13 4.10
C LEU A 53 8.18 -16.52 3.67
N SER A 54 8.28 -17.17 2.51
CA SER A 54 9.55 -17.40 1.85
C SER A 54 10.26 -16.08 1.50
N ARG A 55 11.59 -16.06 1.53
CA ARG A 55 12.41 -14.90 1.13
C ARG A 55 12.04 -14.34 -0.25
N ALA A 56 11.69 -15.21 -1.20
CA ALA A 56 11.29 -14.79 -2.54
C ALA A 56 9.99 -13.97 -2.52
N GLU A 57 9.01 -14.40 -1.74
CA GLU A 57 7.74 -13.69 -1.60
C GLU A 57 7.89 -12.38 -0.82
N VAL A 58 8.70 -12.38 0.24
CA VAL A 58 9.07 -11.16 0.99
C VAL A 58 9.69 -10.12 0.06
N ASN A 59 10.67 -10.53 -0.75
CA ASN A 59 11.32 -9.63 -1.70
C ASN A 59 10.35 -9.11 -2.77
N ARG A 60 9.44 -9.95 -3.27
CA ARG A 60 8.42 -9.54 -4.24
C ARG A 60 7.48 -8.47 -3.65
N ARG A 61 7.02 -8.67 -2.42
CA ARG A 61 6.17 -7.72 -1.68
C ARG A 61 6.91 -6.41 -1.43
N TYR A 62 8.13 -6.48 -0.90
CA TYR A 62 8.96 -5.33 -0.62
C TYR A 62 9.17 -4.45 -1.86
N ASN A 63 9.59 -5.06 -2.97
CA ASN A 63 9.84 -4.34 -4.22
C ASN A 63 8.57 -3.66 -4.76
N ASN A 64 7.40 -4.27 -4.59
CA ASN A 64 6.13 -3.67 -4.97
C ASN A 64 5.79 -2.47 -4.06
N LEU A 65 5.82 -2.68 -2.74
CA LEU A 65 5.44 -1.67 -1.75
C LEU A 65 6.37 -0.45 -1.77
N ILE A 66 7.68 -0.65 -1.90
CA ILE A 66 8.63 0.46 -2.07
C ILE A 66 8.34 1.26 -3.33
N ARG A 67 8.04 0.60 -4.45
CA ARG A 67 7.68 1.29 -5.69
C ARG A 67 6.35 2.05 -5.58
N VAL A 68 5.44 1.60 -4.74
CA VAL A 68 4.20 2.34 -4.41
C VAL A 68 4.54 3.55 -3.53
N ALA A 69 5.36 3.37 -2.50
CA ALA A 69 5.82 4.42 -1.59
C ALA A 69 6.57 5.54 -2.32
N GLU A 70 7.55 5.21 -3.17
CA GLU A 70 8.29 6.16 -4.00
C GLU A 70 7.35 7.00 -4.88
N HIS A 71 6.34 6.38 -5.48
CA HIS A 71 5.36 7.10 -6.28
C HIS A 71 4.42 7.98 -5.45
N SER A 72 4.18 7.66 -4.18
CA SER A 72 3.46 8.56 -3.28
C SER A 72 4.30 9.78 -2.90
N ILE A 73 5.61 9.60 -2.67
CA ILE A 73 6.54 10.67 -2.29
C ILE A 73 6.83 11.60 -3.48
N LEU A 74 7.15 11.04 -4.65
CA LEU A 74 7.47 11.80 -5.87
C LEU A 74 6.23 12.45 -6.52
N GLY A 75 5.02 12.12 -6.05
CA GLY A 75 3.75 12.70 -6.50
C GLY A 75 3.33 13.97 -5.76
N GLY A 76 4.11 14.45 -4.79
CA GLY A 76 3.77 15.67 -4.02
C GLY A 76 2.62 15.48 -3.03
N VAL A 77 2.58 14.34 -2.35
CA VAL A 77 1.49 13.94 -1.44
C VAL A 77 1.86 14.02 0.05
N ILE A 78 3.02 14.59 0.37
CA ILE A 78 3.40 14.98 1.73
C ILE A 78 3.80 16.45 1.69
#